data_AF-A0A1I3AXL8-F1
#
_entry.id   AF-A0A1I3AXL8-F1
#
_cell.length_a   1.000
_cell.length_b   1.000
_cell.length_c   1.000
_cell.angle_alpha   90.00
_cell.angle_beta   90.00
_cell.angle_gamma   90.00
#
_symmetry.space_group_name_H-M   'P 1'
#
loop_
_entity.id
_entity.type
_entity.pdbx_description
1 polymer ?
#
loop_
_entity_poly.entity_id
_entity_poly.type
_entity_poly.pdbx_seq_one_letter_code
_entity_poly.pdbx_strand_id
1 'polypeptide(L)'
;MTLLAVHAGADDGQDPRLSPAAEQAANAKSEKIKAELTKDAKPWWAGRYSEGDGMGANTSIILAPDAGFVYQWHGCLGIYDRNFGAVQEADGRVELAPALPLATDLAPLLTKYIPVRWQSRKYLIPEEKMLEFCNKFNAGDLQRTFGNPYFLVETSTRESPAKGKPEVPTEFQKYLLDRPVICQIQEVRKPKIAYEKSQYPDDTKDDRFSSTSVSLNKGQDDGFFVGMVLYRVNHYGVSGITVTSVDKNSSEAVFRENVTLDGIPTLLPLVGWDLSTSPRRPSNE
;
A
#
# COMPACT_ATOMS: atom_id res chain seq x y z
N MET A 1 -35.38 9.45 -14.93
CA MET A 1 -33.92 9.57 -15.10
C MET A 1 -33.43 8.19 -15.52
N THR A 2 -33.35 7.97 -16.84
CA THR A 2 -33.18 6.63 -17.43
C THR A 2 -31.68 6.33 -17.51
N LEU A 3 -31.19 5.35 -16.74
CA LEU A 3 -29.84 4.80 -16.93
C LEU A 3 -29.80 4.13 -18.30
N LEU A 4 -29.12 4.77 -19.26
CA LEU A 4 -28.72 4.13 -20.51
C LEU A 4 -27.65 3.09 -20.16
N ALA A 5 -28.06 1.82 -20.10
CA ALA A 5 -27.14 0.70 -20.11
C ALA A 5 -26.43 0.70 -21.47
N VAL A 6 -25.16 1.10 -21.48
CA VAL A 6 -24.28 0.98 -22.64
C VAL A 6 -24.11 -0.52 -22.88
N HIS A 7 -24.82 -1.07 -23.87
CA HIS A 7 -24.53 -2.39 -24.40
C HIS A 7 -23.17 -2.34 -25.09
N ALA A 8 -22.16 -2.92 -24.45
CA ALA A 8 -20.85 -3.13 -25.04
C ALA A 8 -21.01 -4.05 -26.27
N GLY A 9 -20.61 -3.53 -27.44
CA GLY A 9 -20.47 -4.32 -28.66
C GLY A 9 -19.37 -5.37 -28.51
N ALA A 10 -19.50 -6.44 -29.29
CA ALA A 10 -18.71 -7.66 -29.25
C ALA A 10 -17.21 -7.49 -29.58
N ASP A 11 -16.37 -8.01 -28.69
CA ASP A 11 -15.33 -9.04 -28.95
C ASP A 11 -14.33 -8.83 -30.11
N ASP A 12 -13.56 -7.74 -30.08
CA ASP A 12 -12.32 -7.59 -30.87
C ASP A 12 -11.06 -8.01 -30.08
N GLY A 13 -11.24 -8.57 -28.89
CA GLY A 13 -10.17 -8.90 -27.95
C GLY A 13 -9.48 -7.69 -27.32
N GLN A 14 -9.97 -6.46 -27.56
CA GLN A 14 -9.44 -5.28 -26.87
C GLN A 14 -10.02 -5.17 -25.47
N ASP A 15 -9.15 -4.83 -24.53
CA ASP A 15 -9.55 -4.58 -23.16
C ASP A 15 -10.55 -3.41 -23.09
N PRO A 16 -11.80 -3.61 -22.62
CA PRO A 16 -12.81 -2.56 -22.57
C PRO A 16 -12.39 -1.35 -21.75
N ARG A 17 -11.46 -1.53 -20.79
CA ARG A 17 -10.89 -0.48 -19.93
C ARG A 17 -10.04 0.53 -20.70
N LEU A 18 -9.43 0.08 -21.79
CA LEU A 18 -8.54 0.86 -22.63
C LEU A 18 -9.24 1.38 -23.91
N SER A 19 -10.52 1.07 -24.09
CA SER A 19 -11.29 1.53 -25.25
C SER A 19 -11.46 3.05 -25.30
N PRO A 20 -11.64 3.66 -26.50
CA PRO A 20 -11.98 5.07 -26.63
C PRO A 20 -13.26 5.48 -25.88
N ALA A 21 -14.23 4.56 -25.79
CA ALA A 21 -15.47 4.80 -25.04
C ALA A 21 -15.21 4.93 -23.53
N ALA A 22 -14.37 4.05 -22.97
CA ALA A 22 -13.96 4.13 -21.57
C ALA A 22 -13.16 5.42 -21.28
N GLU A 23 -12.33 5.86 -22.22
CA GLU A 23 -11.64 7.14 -22.12
C GLU A 23 -12.61 8.32 -22.08
N GLN A 24 -13.54 8.39 -23.03
CA GLN A 24 -14.53 9.45 -23.08
C GLN A 24 -15.38 9.48 -21.80
N ALA A 25 -15.82 8.32 -21.31
CA ALA A 25 -16.59 8.20 -20.08
C ALA A 25 -15.80 8.66 -18.84
N ALA A 26 -14.53 8.24 -18.72
CA ALA A 26 -13.66 8.68 -17.63
C ALA A 26 -13.37 10.18 -17.68
N ASN A 27 -13.17 10.75 -18.87
CA ASN A 27 -12.97 12.19 -19.04
C ASN A 27 -14.22 12.98 -18.63
N ALA A 28 -15.40 12.58 -19.12
CA ALA A 28 -16.66 13.22 -18.75
C ALA A 28 -16.95 13.12 -17.24
N LYS A 29 -16.64 11.98 -16.62
CA LYS A 29 -16.75 11.77 -15.18
C LYS A 29 -15.75 12.63 -14.41
N SER A 30 -14.51 12.72 -14.88
CA SER A 30 -13.46 13.57 -14.29
C SER A 30 -13.90 15.03 -14.25
N GLU A 31 -14.47 15.57 -15.33
CA GLU A 31 -14.96 16.95 -15.35
C GLU A 31 -16.09 17.20 -14.34
N LYS A 32 -17.02 16.25 -14.19
CA LYS A 32 -18.07 16.32 -13.15
C LYS A 32 -17.46 16.34 -11.75
N ILE A 33 -16.49 15.46 -11.48
CA ILE A 33 -15.83 15.42 -10.17
C ILE A 33 -15.06 16.72 -9.93
N LYS A 34 -14.33 17.24 -10.92
CA LYS A 34 -13.63 18.53 -10.81
C LYS A 34 -14.59 19.66 -10.47
N ALA A 35 -15.75 19.73 -11.13
CA ALA A 35 -16.78 20.73 -10.85
C ALA A 35 -17.40 20.58 -9.45
N GLU A 36 -17.50 19.36 -8.92
CA GLU A 36 -17.95 19.14 -7.55
C GLU A 36 -16.90 19.54 -6.52
N LEU A 37 -15.62 19.25 -6.80
CA LEU A 37 -14.52 19.58 -5.90
C LEU A 37 -14.29 21.09 -5.73
N THR A 38 -14.82 21.94 -6.62
CA THR A 38 -14.79 23.40 -6.43
C THR A 38 -15.85 23.91 -5.45
N LYS A 39 -16.83 23.09 -5.07
CA LYS A 39 -17.83 23.46 -4.06
C LYS A 39 -17.20 23.51 -2.67
N ASP A 40 -17.70 24.42 -1.83
CA ASP A 40 -17.23 24.59 -0.45
C ASP A 40 -17.66 23.42 0.45
N ALA A 41 -18.89 22.94 0.27
CA ALA A 41 -19.48 21.85 1.05
C ALA A 41 -19.15 20.48 0.42
N LYS A 42 -17.92 19.99 0.63
CA LYS A 42 -17.50 18.64 0.25
C LYS A 42 -16.97 17.85 1.47
N PRO A 43 -17.15 16.53 1.53
CA PRO A 43 -16.50 15.69 2.51
C PRO A 43 -14.98 15.88 2.47
N TRP A 44 -14.33 15.78 3.62
CA TRP A 44 -12.91 16.10 3.73
C TRP A 44 -12.00 15.12 2.95
N TRP A 45 -12.49 13.91 2.66
CA TRP A 45 -11.81 12.87 1.87
C TRP A 45 -11.97 13.06 0.35
N ALA A 46 -12.88 13.92 -0.11
CA ALA A 46 -13.04 14.17 -1.53
C ALA A 46 -11.80 14.94 -2.06
N GLY A 47 -11.24 14.50 -3.19
CA GLY A 47 -10.00 15.07 -3.69
C GLY A 47 -9.37 14.34 -4.86
N ARG A 48 -8.12 14.72 -5.16
CA ARG A 48 -7.24 14.08 -6.14
C ARG A 48 -6.10 13.41 -5.40
N TYR A 49 -5.93 12.12 -5.61
CA TYR A 49 -4.94 11.30 -4.94
C TYR A 49 -4.00 10.68 -5.96
N SER A 50 -2.73 10.56 -5.60
CA SER A 50 -1.74 9.86 -6.41
C SER A 50 -0.76 9.08 -5.56
N GLU A 51 -0.28 7.97 -6.10
CA GLU A 51 0.83 7.17 -5.59
C GLU A 51 1.80 6.86 -6.72
N GLY A 52 3.03 6.57 -6.33
CA GLY A 52 4.16 6.44 -7.26
C GLY A 52 5.21 7.52 -7.02
N ASP A 53 6.39 7.26 -7.55
CA ASP A 53 7.58 8.10 -7.44
C ASP A 53 7.77 9.02 -8.65
N GLY A 54 6.81 9.04 -9.59
CA GLY A 54 6.92 9.78 -10.84
C GLY A 54 7.78 9.10 -11.90
N MET A 55 8.32 7.90 -11.65
CA MET A 55 9.21 7.17 -12.56
C MET A 55 8.54 5.89 -13.08
N GLY A 56 7.63 6.06 -14.05
CA GLY A 56 7.00 4.94 -14.76
C GLY A 56 5.61 4.62 -14.23
N ALA A 57 5.49 3.89 -13.12
CA ALA A 57 4.21 3.41 -12.60
C ALA A 57 3.59 4.43 -11.62
N ASN A 58 2.49 5.06 -12.02
CA ASN A 58 1.75 5.99 -11.16
C ASN A 58 0.26 5.67 -11.19
N THR A 59 -0.31 5.52 -10.01
CA THR A 59 -1.75 5.36 -9.84
C THR A 59 -2.35 6.68 -9.39
N SER A 60 -3.49 7.04 -9.96
CA SER A 60 -4.23 8.23 -9.58
C SER A 60 -5.72 7.92 -9.40
N ILE A 61 -6.32 8.55 -8.40
CA ILE A 61 -7.77 8.54 -8.18
C ILE A 61 -8.24 9.96 -7.96
N ILE A 62 -9.25 10.40 -8.71
CA ILE A 62 -10.05 11.57 -8.37
C ILE A 62 -11.43 11.10 -7.95
N LEU A 63 -11.93 11.59 -6.81
CA LEU A 63 -13.21 11.15 -6.28
C LEU A 63 -13.95 12.26 -5.52
N ALA A 64 -15.28 12.22 -5.60
CA ALA A 64 -16.22 13.06 -4.86
C ALA A 64 -17.53 12.27 -4.61
N PRO A 65 -18.32 12.61 -3.57
CA PRO A 65 -19.48 11.82 -3.17
C PRO A 65 -20.55 11.68 -4.25
N ASP A 66 -20.93 12.76 -4.94
CA ASP A 66 -22.05 12.70 -5.89
C ASP A 66 -21.58 12.29 -7.29
N ALA A 67 -20.47 12.86 -7.75
CA ALA A 67 -19.93 12.61 -9.06
C ALA A 67 -19.20 11.26 -9.16
N GLY A 68 -18.86 10.61 -8.05
CA GLY A 68 -18.21 9.30 -8.01
C GLY A 68 -16.69 9.36 -8.16
N PHE A 69 -16.07 8.37 -8.80
CA PHE A 69 -14.61 8.30 -8.95
C PHE A 69 -14.16 8.06 -10.39
N VAL A 70 -12.89 8.40 -10.65
CA VAL A 70 -12.09 7.96 -11.79
C VAL A 70 -10.74 7.49 -11.27
N TYR A 71 -10.35 6.28 -11.65
CA TYR A 71 -9.07 5.65 -11.39
C TYR A 71 -8.30 5.50 -12.70
N GLN A 72 -7.00 5.77 -12.66
CA GLN A 72 -6.09 5.53 -13.77
C GLN A 72 -4.74 5.06 -13.25
N TRP A 73 -4.23 3.98 -13.86
CA TRP A 73 -2.86 3.52 -13.68
C TRP A 73 -2.07 3.77 -14.96
N HIS A 74 -0.98 4.52 -14.83
CA HIS A 74 -0.10 4.87 -15.93
C HIS A 74 1.24 4.15 -15.76
N GLY A 75 1.78 3.66 -16.87
CA GLY A 75 3.15 3.23 -17.01
C GLY A 75 3.91 4.08 -18.04
N CYS A 76 5.10 3.63 -18.40
CA CYS A 76 5.98 4.31 -19.35
C CYS A 76 5.37 4.43 -20.76
N LEU A 77 4.51 3.48 -21.13
CA LEU A 77 3.90 3.39 -22.47
C LEU A 77 2.46 3.91 -22.52
N GLY A 78 1.97 4.53 -21.44
CA GLY A 78 0.62 5.09 -21.38
C GLY A 78 -0.23 4.49 -20.27
N ILE A 79 -1.55 4.44 -20.48
CA ILE A 79 -2.52 3.94 -19.49
C ILE A 79 -2.55 2.41 -19.55
N TYR A 80 -2.30 1.78 -18.41
CA TYR A 80 -2.36 0.32 -18.26
C TYR A 80 -3.69 -0.15 -17.69
N ASP A 81 -4.34 0.68 -16.86
CA ASP A 81 -5.66 0.38 -16.33
C ASP A 81 -6.47 1.65 -16.11
N ARG A 82 -7.79 1.53 -16.21
CA ARG A 82 -8.74 2.62 -16.03
C ARG A 82 -10.07 2.06 -15.54
N ASN A 83 -10.63 2.72 -14.53
CA ASN A 83 -11.99 2.46 -14.11
C ASN A 83 -12.64 3.74 -13.61
N PHE A 84 -13.96 3.73 -13.51
CA PHE A 84 -14.74 4.86 -13.01
C PHE A 84 -16.07 4.31 -12.49
N GLY A 85 -16.75 5.08 -11.65
CA GLY A 85 -17.98 4.55 -11.07
C GLY A 85 -18.60 5.42 -10.00
N ALA A 86 -19.43 4.81 -9.17
CA ALA A 86 -20.01 5.46 -8.01
C ALA A 86 -19.08 5.33 -6.80
N VAL A 87 -19.25 6.24 -5.84
CA VAL A 87 -18.58 6.22 -4.54
C VAL A 87 -19.66 6.14 -3.48
N GLN A 88 -19.44 5.35 -2.44
CA GLN A 88 -20.27 5.31 -1.26
C GLN A 88 -19.39 5.52 -0.03
N GLU A 89 -19.87 6.31 0.93
CA GLU A 89 -19.23 6.45 2.23
C GLU A 89 -20.11 5.78 3.30
N ALA A 90 -19.51 4.89 4.08
CA ALA A 90 -20.16 4.25 5.22
C ALA A 90 -19.12 4.00 6.32
N ASP A 91 -19.44 4.35 7.56
CA ASP A 91 -18.59 4.08 8.75
C ASP A 91 -17.12 4.54 8.58
N GLY A 92 -16.93 5.72 7.99
CA GLY A 92 -15.62 6.31 7.73
C GLY A 92 -14.80 5.59 6.65
N ARG A 93 -15.44 4.73 5.85
CA ARG A 93 -14.84 4.03 4.71
C ARG A 93 -15.42 4.54 3.41
N VAL A 94 -14.59 4.55 2.37
CA VAL A 94 -14.94 4.90 1.00
C VAL A 94 -14.93 3.62 0.18
N GLU A 95 -16.09 3.24 -0.36
CA GLU A 95 -16.26 2.10 -1.25
C GLU A 95 -16.49 2.59 -2.69
N LEU A 96 -15.70 2.04 -3.62
CA LEU A 96 -15.80 2.29 -5.04
C LEU A 96 -16.64 1.19 -5.67
N ALA A 97 -17.61 1.58 -6.50
CA ALA A 97 -18.40 0.66 -7.32
C ALA A 97 -17.99 0.83 -8.79
N PRO A 98 -17.02 0.03 -9.29
CA PRO A 98 -16.47 0.19 -10.63
C PRO A 98 -17.50 -0.15 -11.71
N ALA A 99 -17.52 0.62 -12.79
CA ALA A 99 -18.42 0.42 -13.93
C ALA A 99 -17.86 -0.58 -14.96
N LEU A 100 -16.55 -0.83 -14.94
CA LEU A 100 -15.86 -1.78 -15.79
C LEU A 100 -15.35 -2.98 -14.97
N PRO A 101 -15.14 -4.15 -15.58
CA PRO A 101 -14.48 -5.28 -14.92
C PRO A 101 -13.14 -4.88 -14.31
N LEU A 102 -12.76 -5.53 -13.20
CA LEU A 102 -11.44 -5.35 -12.60
C LEU A 102 -10.37 -6.10 -13.40
N ALA A 103 -9.15 -5.57 -13.42
CA ALA A 103 -7.98 -6.30 -13.91
C ALA A 103 -7.85 -7.65 -13.21
N THR A 104 -7.49 -8.69 -13.96
CA THR A 104 -7.12 -10.00 -13.38
C THR A 104 -5.64 -10.32 -13.54
N ASP A 105 -4.98 -9.62 -14.46
CA ASP A 105 -3.61 -9.80 -14.93
C ASP A 105 -2.64 -8.75 -14.38
N LEU A 106 -3.18 -7.71 -13.77
CA LEU A 106 -2.45 -6.58 -13.20
C LEU A 106 -2.83 -6.40 -11.73
N ALA A 107 -2.05 -5.59 -11.00
CA ALA A 107 -2.44 -5.16 -9.66
C ALA A 107 -3.83 -4.48 -9.72
N PRO A 108 -4.89 -5.13 -9.22
CA PRO A 108 -6.23 -4.66 -9.47
C PRO A 108 -6.52 -3.38 -8.69
N LEU A 109 -7.41 -2.54 -9.24
CA LEU A 109 -8.05 -1.49 -8.45
C LEU A 109 -8.68 -2.11 -7.19
N LEU A 110 -8.18 -1.71 -6.03
CA LEU A 110 -8.82 -1.99 -4.75
C LEU A 110 -10.07 -1.13 -4.62
N THR A 111 -11.14 -1.66 -4.04
CA THR A 111 -12.44 -0.97 -4.02
C THR A 111 -12.82 -0.41 -2.66
N LYS A 112 -12.08 -0.76 -1.60
CA LYS A 112 -12.36 -0.31 -0.23
C LYS A 112 -11.18 0.45 0.33
N TYR A 113 -11.45 1.67 0.75
CA TYR A 113 -10.45 2.58 1.27
C TYR A 113 -10.86 3.19 2.61
N ILE A 114 -9.86 3.46 3.44
CA ILE A 114 -9.96 4.21 4.68
C ILE A 114 -9.25 5.56 4.44
N PRO A 115 -10.00 6.67 4.40
CA PRO A 115 -9.41 8.00 4.43
C PRO A 115 -8.65 8.19 5.75
N VAL A 116 -7.39 8.59 5.66
CA VAL A 116 -6.54 8.87 6.83
C VAL A 116 -6.09 10.31 6.78
N ARG A 117 -6.29 11.04 7.89
CA ARG A 117 -5.76 12.39 8.07
C ARG A 117 -4.46 12.33 8.84
N TRP A 118 -3.47 13.10 8.43
CA TRP A 118 -2.24 13.26 9.19
C TRP A 118 -1.81 14.72 9.13
N GLN A 119 -2.31 15.48 10.11
CA GLN A 119 -2.29 16.94 10.09
C GLN A 119 -2.94 17.46 8.80
N SER A 120 -2.21 18.19 7.96
CA SER A 120 -2.71 18.67 6.68
C SER A 120 -2.66 17.61 5.58
N ARG A 121 -1.87 16.53 5.71
CA ARG A 121 -1.84 15.46 4.72
C ARG A 121 -3.10 14.63 4.78
N LYS A 122 -3.58 14.22 3.61
CA LYS A 122 -4.67 13.27 3.48
C LYS A 122 -4.21 12.09 2.66
N TYR A 123 -4.60 10.91 3.10
CA TYR A 123 -4.33 9.66 2.41
C TYR A 123 -5.64 8.92 2.13
N LEU A 124 -5.60 8.07 1.11
CA LEU A 124 -6.64 7.11 0.82
C LEU A 124 -6.01 5.72 0.88
N ILE A 125 -6.09 5.06 2.04
CA ILE A 125 -5.38 3.80 2.27
C ILE A 125 -6.31 2.63 1.94
N PRO A 126 -5.94 1.69 1.06
CA PRO A 126 -6.74 0.49 0.88
C PRO A 126 -6.93 -0.24 2.21
N GLU A 127 -8.15 -0.71 2.49
CA GLU A 127 -8.50 -1.30 3.79
C GLU A 127 -7.55 -2.45 4.19
N GLU A 128 -7.24 -3.33 3.23
CA GLU A 128 -6.31 -4.46 3.41
C GLU A 128 -4.85 -4.03 3.65
N LYS A 129 -4.48 -2.78 3.35
CA LYS A 129 -3.13 -2.24 3.52
C LYS A 129 -2.96 -1.36 4.75
N MET A 130 -3.97 -1.24 5.61
CA MET A 130 -3.88 -0.39 6.81
C MET A 130 -2.76 -0.82 7.78
N LEU A 131 -2.50 -2.13 7.91
CA LEU A 131 -1.38 -2.60 8.74
C LEU A 131 -0.03 -2.24 8.12
N GLU A 132 0.09 -2.34 6.79
CA GLU A 132 1.28 -1.90 6.05
C GLU A 132 1.50 -0.39 6.24
N PHE A 133 0.44 0.42 6.18
CA PHE A 133 0.50 1.86 6.46
C PHE A 133 1.05 2.15 7.85
N CYS A 134 0.59 1.43 8.88
CA CYS A 134 1.11 1.56 10.25
C CYS A 134 2.60 1.18 10.33
N ASN A 135 3.01 0.09 9.68
CA ASN A 135 4.42 -0.30 9.61
C ASN A 135 5.28 0.75 8.90
N LYS A 136 4.80 1.34 7.79
CA LYS A 136 5.51 2.41 7.07
C LYS A 136 5.61 3.70 7.87
N PHE A 137 4.59 4.02 8.68
CA PHE A 137 4.67 5.09 9.67
C PHE A 137 5.75 4.79 10.72
N ASN A 138 5.74 3.60 11.32
CA ASN A 138 6.72 3.17 12.34
C ASN A 138 8.16 3.12 11.81
N ALA A 139 8.34 2.81 10.52
CA ALA A 139 9.63 2.81 9.82
C ALA A 139 10.17 4.22 9.54
N GLY A 140 9.31 5.22 9.65
CA GLY A 140 9.60 6.59 9.27
C GLY A 140 9.69 6.82 7.75
N ASP A 141 9.15 5.89 6.96
CA ASP A 141 9.13 5.99 5.50
C ASP A 141 8.14 7.08 5.04
N LEU A 142 7.06 7.29 5.79
CA LEU A 142 6.00 8.21 5.39
C LEU A 142 6.24 9.69 5.75
N GLN A 143 7.23 10.02 6.61
CA GLN A 143 7.50 11.45 6.91
C GLN A 143 8.23 12.17 5.77
N ARG A 144 8.77 11.45 4.80
CA ARG A 144 9.42 12.06 3.62
C ARG A 144 8.39 12.87 2.82
N THR A 145 8.80 14.03 2.31
CA THR A 145 7.94 14.95 1.55
C THR A 145 7.95 14.66 0.06
N PHE A 146 8.97 13.98 -0.45
CA PHE A 146 9.12 13.67 -1.87
C PHE A 146 8.99 12.17 -2.11
N GLY A 147 8.17 11.80 -3.12
CA GLY A 147 7.97 10.42 -3.54
C GLY A 147 7.43 9.55 -2.41
N ASN A 148 6.12 9.58 -2.18
CA ASN A 148 5.45 8.49 -1.46
C ASN A 148 5.03 7.43 -2.47
N PRO A 149 5.80 6.35 -2.65
CA PRO A 149 5.44 5.28 -3.58
C PRO A 149 4.41 4.31 -3.00
N TYR A 150 4.09 4.40 -1.70
CA TYR A 150 3.40 3.32 -1.01
C TYR A 150 1.88 3.45 -1.01
N PHE A 151 1.37 4.68 -0.94
CA PHE A 151 -0.06 4.93 -0.75
C PHE A 151 -0.52 6.19 -1.48
N LEU A 152 -1.77 6.16 -1.91
CA LEU A 152 -2.50 7.31 -2.45
C LEU A 152 -2.51 8.47 -1.45
N VAL A 153 -1.82 9.55 -1.81
CA VAL A 153 -1.77 10.80 -1.05
C VAL A 153 -2.44 11.89 -1.84
N GLU A 154 -3.21 12.74 -1.15
CA GLU A 154 -3.91 13.84 -1.78
C GLU A 154 -2.88 14.84 -2.35
N THR A 155 -3.05 15.19 -3.62
CA THR A 155 -2.01 15.87 -4.41
C THR A 155 -1.71 17.28 -3.90
N SER A 156 -2.70 18.03 -3.40
CA SER A 156 -2.48 19.40 -2.90
C SER A 156 -1.80 19.45 -1.52
N THR A 157 -1.83 18.35 -0.78
CA THR A 157 -1.29 18.25 0.59
C THR A 157 -0.04 17.39 0.68
N ARG A 158 0.34 16.69 -0.40
CA ARG A 158 1.48 15.75 -0.47
C ARG A 158 2.79 16.29 0.13
N GLU A 159 3.13 17.53 -0.19
CA GLU A 159 4.39 18.15 0.23
C GLU A 159 4.32 18.78 1.62
N SER A 160 3.14 18.84 2.24
CA SER A 160 2.99 19.40 3.57
C SER A 160 3.81 18.60 4.59
N PRO A 161 4.39 19.22 5.63
CA PRO A 161 4.95 18.48 6.74
C PRO A 161 3.87 17.63 7.45
N ALA A 162 4.23 16.44 7.90
CA ALA A 162 3.39 15.61 8.74
C ALA A 162 4.13 15.27 10.04
N LYS A 163 3.72 15.92 11.14
CA LYS A 163 4.23 15.65 12.49
C LYS A 163 3.20 14.87 13.31
N GLY A 164 3.66 14.20 14.37
CA GLY A 164 2.79 13.39 15.24
C GLY A 164 2.28 12.11 14.57
N LYS A 165 1.23 11.51 15.13
CA LYS A 165 0.62 10.28 14.62
C LYS A 165 -0.52 10.58 13.62
N PRO A 166 -0.73 9.74 12.60
CA PRO A 166 -1.91 9.80 11.75
C PRO A 166 -3.18 9.45 12.53
N GLU A 167 -4.30 10.05 12.13
CA GLU A 167 -5.64 9.75 12.60
C GLU A 167 -6.16 8.50 11.88
N VAL A 168 -6.01 7.34 12.51
CA VAL A 168 -6.49 6.04 12.00
C VAL A 168 -7.69 5.54 12.81
N PRO A 169 -8.54 4.67 12.24
CA PRO A 169 -9.61 3.99 12.98
C PRO A 169 -9.10 3.29 14.24
N THR A 170 -9.94 3.20 15.27
CA THR A 170 -9.59 2.69 16.61
C THR A 170 -8.91 1.32 16.57
N GLU A 171 -9.38 0.43 15.69
CA GLU A 171 -8.84 -0.91 15.51
C GLU A 171 -7.36 -0.92 15.05
N PHE A 172 -6.89 0.15 14.41
CA PHE A 172 -5.50 0.29 13.93
C PHE A 172 -4.61 1.12 14.86
N GLN A 173 -5.17 1.88 15.81
CA GLN A 173 -4.39 2.77 16.68
C GLN A 173 -3.30 2.04 17.47
N LYS A 174 -3.57 0.79 17.88
CA LYS A 174 -2.62 -0.07 18.60
C LYS A 174 -1.36 -0.44 17.79
N TYR A 175 -1.38 -0.25 16.47
CA TYR A 175 -0.23 -0.54 15.60
C TYR A 175 0.67 0.69 15.37
N LEU A 176 0.28 1.89 15.86
CA LEU A 176 1.07 3.10 15.76
C LEU A 176 1.93 3.29 17.02
N LEU A 177 3.23 3.03 16.89
CA LEU A 177 4.16 3.09 18.00
C LEU A 177 4.52 4.54 18.35
N ASP A 178 4.74 4.82 19.63
CA ASP A 178 5.27 6.13 20.08
C ASP A 178 6.76 6.29 19.81
N ARG A 179 7.48 5.16 19.82
CA ARG A 179 8.93 5.08 19.59
C ARG A 179 9.27 3.77 18.89
N PRO A 180 10.36 3.73 18.12
CA PRO A 180 10.84 2.47 17.56
C PRO A 180 11.09 1.44 18.66
N VAL A 181 10.71 0.20 18.39
CA VAL A 181 11.01 -0.93 19.28
C VAL A 181 12.25 -1.63 18.74
N ILE A 182 13.17 -2.02 19.62
CA ILE A 182 14.43 -2.68 19.28
C ILE A 182 14.45 -4.08 19.90
N CYS A 183 14.86 -5.08 19.13
CA CYS A 183 15.03 -6.47 19.59
C CYS A 183 16.27 -7.12 18.97
N GLN A 184 16.56 -8.34 19.40
CA GLN A 184 17.63 -9.17 18.86
C GLN A 184 17.12 -10.53 18.42
N ILE A 185 17.70 -11.04 17.34
CA ILE A 185 17.51 -12.43 16.91
C ILE A 185 18.23 -13.36 17.89
N GLN A 186 17.50 -14.30 18.50
CA GLN A 186 18.04 -15.29 19.43
C GLN A 186 18.36 -16.62 18.74
N GLU A 187 17.52 -17.04 17.81
CA GLU A 187 17.69 -18.26 17.04
C GLU A 187 17.39 -18.02 15.56
N VAL A 188 18.13 -18.73 14.71
CA VAL A 188 17.91 -18.75 13.26
C VAL A 188 17.70 -20.19 12.84
N ARG A 189 16.54 -20.49 12.27
CA ARG A 189 16.22 -21.83 11.76
C ARG A 189 16.77 -22.00 10.33
N LYS A 190 16.83 -23.24 9.86
CA LYS A 190 17.26 -23.53 8.48
C LYS A 190 16.31 -22.85 7.47
N PRO A 191 16.83 -22.15 6.45
CA PRO A 191 16.01 -21.56 5.39
C PRO A 191 15.20 -22.62 4.66
N LYS A 192 13.96 -22.27 4.31
CA LYS A 192 13.11 -23.04 3.41
C LYS A 192 13.03 -22.29 2.08
N ILE A 193 13.32 -22.99 0.99
CA ILE A 193 13.15 -22.44 -0.36
C ILE A 193 11.74 -22.76 -0.83
N ALA A 194 11.03 -21.76 -1.31
CA ALA A 194 9.73 -21.87 -1.92
C ALA A 194 9.76 -21.29 -3.33
N TYR A 195 8.89 -21.84 -4.17
CA TYR A 195 8.63 -21.37 -5.53
C TYR A 195 7.24 -20.78 -5.53
N GLU A 196 7.13 -19.55 -5.99
CA GLU A 196 5.86 -18.85 -6.16
C GLU A 196 5.77 -18.44 -7.62
N LYS A 197 4.56 -18.46 -8.18
CA LYS A 197 4.37 -17.96 -9.54
C LYS A 197 4.78 -16.50 -9.58
N SER A 198 5.50 -16.11 -10.64
CA SER A 198 5.83 -14.71 -10.85
C SER A 198 4.56 -13.87 -10.85
N GLN A 199 4.66 -12.70 -10.24
CA GLN A 199 3.61 -11.68 -10.31
C GLN A 199 3.49 -11.07 -11.72
N TYR A 200 4.46 -11.30 -12.60
CA TYR A 200 4.43 -10.84 -13.98
C TYR A 200 3.87 -11.94 -14.88
N PRO A 201 2.72 -11.72 -15.53
CA PRO A 201 2.06 -12.76 -16.32
C PRO A 201 2.89 -13.25 -17.51
N ASP A 202 3.78 -12.40 -18.04
CA ASP A 202 4.69 -12.74 -19.13
C ASP A 202 5.93 -13.52 -18.67
N ASP A 203 6.20 -13.56 -17.36
CA ASP A 203 7.33 -14.31 -16.83
C ASP A 203 6.90 -15.75 -16.51
N THR A 204 7.35 -16.66 -17.38
CA THR A 204 7.12 -18.10 -17.21
C THR A 204 7.95 -18.72 -16.09
N LYS A 205 8.85 -17.96 -15.46
CA LYS A 205 9.69 -18.44 -14.36
C LYS A 205 8.98 -18.20 -13.03
N ASP A 206 8.95 -19.24 -12.19
CA ASP A 206 8.57 -19.08 -10.80
C ASP A 206 9.62 -18.22 -10.08
N ASP A 207 9.14 -17.20 -9.38
CA ASP A 207 9.95 -16.45 -8.44
C ASP A 207 10.37 -17.37 -7.30
N ARG A 208 11.64 -17.26 -6.90
CA ARG A 208 12.22 -18.12 -5.88
C ARG A 208 12.53 -17.29 -4.65
N PHE A 209 12.02 -17.75 -3.51
CA PHE A 209 12.23 -17.07 -2.24
C PHE A 209 12.78 -18.02 -1.21
N SER A 210 13.69 -17.50 -0.38
CA SER A 210 14.09 -18.11 0.87
C SER A 210 13.26 -17.52 1.99
N SER A 211 12.65 -18.38 2.80
CA SER A 211 11.99 -18.01 4.05
C SER A 211 12.79 -18.59 5.22
N THR A 212 13.32 -17.71 6.06
CA THR A 212 14.08 -18.09 7.26
C THR A 212 13.31 -17.67 8.51
N SER A 213 12.87 -18.64 9.29
CA SER A 213 12.23 -18.37 10.59
C SER A 213 13.27 -18.02 11.64
N VAL A 214 12.96 -17.04 12.48
CA VAL A 214 13.81 -16.56 13.56
C VAL A 214 12.99 -16.33 14.83
N SER A 215 13.62 -16.56 15.99
CA SER A 215 13.04 -16.19 17.29
C SER A 215 13.64 -14.88 17.79
N LEU A 216 12.82 -14.06 18.45
CA LEU A 216 13.16 -12.72 18.91
C LEU A 216 12.98 -12.61 20.43
N ASN A 217 13.87 -11.85 21.07
CA ASN A 217 13.88 -11.65 22.53
C ASN A 217 12.85 -10.64 23.08
N LYS A 218 11.79 -10.36 22.31
CA LYS A 218 10.78 -9.35 22.61
C LYS A 218 9.39 -9.87 22.24
N GLY A 219 8.40 -9.50 23.05
CA GLY A 219 7.03 -9.99 22.92
C GLY A 219 5.96 -8.92 23.11
N GLN A 220 4.76 -9.36 23.48
CA GLN A 220 3.59 -8.52 23.69
C GLN A 220 3.85 -7.39 24.70
N ASP A 221 4.55 -7.69 25.80
CA ASP A 221 4.87 -6.72 26.85
C ASP A 221 5.80 -5.60 26.34
N ASP A 222 6.51 -5.83 25.23
CA ASP A 222 7.37 -4.87 24.55
C ASP A 222 6.67 -4.14 23.39
N GLY A 223 5.38 -4.40 23.17
CA GLY A 223 4.57 -3.78 22.10
C GLY A 223 4.61 -4.52 20.76
N PHE A 224 5.10 -5.76 20.71
CA PHE A 224 5.06 -6.56 19.47
C PHE A 224 3.63 -6.99 19.12
N PHE A 225 3.38 -7.13 17.81
CA PHE A 225 2.14 -7.64 17.27
C PHE A 225 2.38 -8.44 15.99
N VAL A 226 1.47 -9.36 15.66
CA VAL A 226 1.52 -10.14 14.42
C VAL A 226 1.38 -9.20 13.21
N GLY A 227 2.26 -9.38 12.22
CA GLY A 227 2.38 -8.53 11.04
C GLY A 227 3.22 -7.27 11.24
N MET A 228 3.82 -7.08 12.43
CA MET A 228 4.85 -6.05 12.63
C MET A 228 6.05 -6.32 11.70
N VAL A 229 6.53 -5.29 11.02
CA VAL A 229 7.74 -5.36 10.18
C VAL A 229 8.92 -4.73 10.92
N LEU A 230 10.02 -5.46 10.96
CA LEU A 230 11.28 -5.08 11.58
C LEU A 230 12.38 -4.99 10.53
N TYR A 231 13.31 -4.06 10.72
CA TYR A 231 14.43 -3.82 9.83
C TYR A 231 15.73 -3.99 10.60
N ARG A 232 16.78 -4.45 9.91
CA ARG A 232 18.12 -4.48 10.50
C ARG A 232 18.60 -3.06 10.78
N VAL A 233 19.03 -2.80 12.01
CA VAL A 233 19.52 -1.49 12.43
C VAL A 233 20.78 -1.12 11.63
N ASN A 234 20.84 0.13 11.14
CA ASN A 234 21.97 0.69 10.39
C ASN A 234 22.34 -0.07 9.11
N HIS A 235 21.42 -0.86 8.55
CA HIS A 235 21.64 -1.53 7.28
C HIS A 235 20.49 -1.25 6.33
N TYR A 236 20.74 -0.34 5.38
CA TYR A 236 19.79 -0.05 4.31
C TYR A 236 19.78 -1.17 3.28
N GLY A 237 18.65 -1.35 2.60
CA GLY A 237 18.50 -2.32 1.50
C GLY A 237 18.23 -3.77 1.92
N VAL A 238 18.09 -4.05 3.21
CA VAL A 238 17.68 -5.38 3.69
C VAL A 238 16.16 -5.46 3.73
N SER A 239 15.60 -6.55 3.21
CA SER A 239 14.18 -6.86 3.33
C SER A 239 13.73 -6.87 4.80
N GLY A 240 12.51 -6.41 5.06
CA GLY A 240 11.95 -6.48 6.41
C GLY A 240 11.76 -7.92 6.89
N ILE A 241 11.82 -8.10 8.20
CA ILE A 241 11.44 -9.33 8.91
C ILE A 241 10.03 -9.14 9.45
N THR A 242 9.11 -10.06 9.14
CA THR A 242 7.70 -9.95 9.55
C THR A 242 7.40 -10.86 10.73
N VAL A 243 6.89 -10.30 11.82
CA VAL A 243 6.48 -11.04 13.02
C VAL A 243 5.24 -11.90 12.71
N THR A 244 5.31 -13.20 12.98
CA THR A 244 4.26 -14.18 12.66
C THR A 244 3.54 -14.71 13.90
N SER A 245 4.19 -14.73 15.06
CA SER A 245 3.57 -15.03 16.35
C SER A 245 4.20 -14.21 17.47
N VAL A 246 3.41 -13.93 18.51
CA VAL A 246 3.85 -13.12 19.65
C VAL A 246 3.41 -13.80 20.94
N ASP A 247 4.37 -14.15 21.78
CA ASP A 247 4.17 -14.54 23.16
C ASP A 247 4.39 -13.31 24.06
N LYS A 248 4.25 -13.50 25.38
CA LYS A 248 4.40 -12.41 26.35
C LYS A 248 5.75 -11.68 26.25
N ASN A 249 6.85 -12.44 26.17
CA ASN A 249 8.22 -11.92 26.24
C ASN A 249 9.09 -12.33 25.04
N SER A 250 8.52 -13.01 24.04
CA SER A 250 9.21 -13.51 22.86
C SER A 250 8.28 -13.44 21.65
N SER A 251 8.86 -13.52 20.46
CA SER A 251 8.09 -13.63 19.22
C SER A 251 8.84 -14.47 18.20
N GLU A 252 8.11 -14.96 17.22
CA GLU A 252 8.68 -15.58 16.01
C GLU A 252 8.44 -14.66 14.83
N ALA A 253 9.38 -14.66 13.89
CA ALA A 253 9.30 -13.87 12.69
C ALA A 253 9.90 -14.61 11.49
N VAL A 254 9.58 -14.12 10.29
CA VAL A 254 10.07 -14.68 9.03
C VAL A 254 10.82 -13.59 8.26
N PHE A 255 12.07 -13.89 7.93
CA PHE A 255 12.86 -13.17 6.93
C PHE A 255 12.62 -13.79 5.55
N ARG A 256 12.12 -13.00 4.60
CA ARG A 256 11.87 -13.43 3.23
C ARG A 256 12.77 -12.66 2.26
N GLU A 257 13.48 -13.39 1.41
CA GLU A 257 14.40 -12.82 0.44
C GLU A 257 14.37 -13.58 -0.89
N ASN A 258 14.63 -12.88 -1.99
CA ASN A 258 14.90 -13.51 -3.28
C ASN A 258 16.13 -14.41 -3.18
N VAL A 259 16.13 -15.54 -3.88
CA VAL A 259 17.34 -16.35 -4.07
C VAL A 259 17.93 -16.14 -5.45
N THR A 260 19.24 -16.37 -5.56
CA THR A 260 19.91 -16.40 -6.86
C THR A 260 19.40 -17.55 -7.74
N LEU A 261 19.77 -17.57 -9.02
CA LEU A 261 19.47 -18.67 -9.93
C LEU A 261 19.96 -20.04 -9.42
N ASP A 262 20.99 -20.06 -8.56
CA ASP A 262 21.53 -21.27 -7.94
C ASP A 262 20.81 -21.65 -6.63
N GLY A 263 19.75 -20.92 -6.26
CA GLY A 263 18.97 -21.18 -5.05
C GLY A 263 19.67 -20.76 -3.76
N ILE A 264 20.69 -19.92 -3.86
CA ILE A 264 21.45 -19.43 -2.70
C ILE A 264 20.81 -18.10 -2.24
N PRO A 265 20.38 -17.99 -0.97
CA PRO A 265 19.95 -16.71 -0.41
C PRO A 265 21.07 -15.68 -0.45
N THR A 266 20.78 -14.45 -0.87
CA THR A 266 21.79 -13.39 -0.93
C THR A 266 22.19 -12.88 0.45
N LEU A 267 21.32 -13.07 1.43
CA LEU A 267 21.50 -12.67 2.81
C LEU A 267 20.82 -13.69 3.74
N LEU A 268 21.48 -14.01 4.84
CA LEU A 268 20.88 -14.82 5.90
C LEU A 268 20.86 -14.01 7.19
N PRO A 269 19.74 -14.05 7.95
CA PRO A 269 19.72 -13.46 9.28
C PRO A 269 20.71 -14.22 10.17
N LEU A 270 21.35 -13.51 11.10
CA LEU A 270 22.27 -14.10 12.06
C LEU A 270 21.78 -13.83 13.49
N VAL A 271 22.08 -14.77 14.39
CA VAL A 271 21.90 -14.58 15.82
C VAL A 271 22.65 -13.32 16.26
N GLY A 272 22.01 -12.53 17.12
CA GLY A 272 22.54 -11.27 17.62
C GLY A 272 22.31 -10.06 16.71
N TRP A 273 21.67 -10.20 15.55
CA TRP A 273 21.25 -9.03 14.77
C TRP A 273 20.27 -8.17 15.57
N ASP A 274 20.61 -6.88 15.69
CA ASP A 274 19.68 -5.86 16.17
C ASP A 274 18.67 -5.53 15.07
N LEU A 275 17.40 -5.68 15.42
CA LEU A 275 16.27 -5.31 14.59
C LEU A 275 15.50 -4.16 15.23
N SER A 276 14.84 -3.36 14.40
CA SER A 276 14.03 -2.23 14.85
C SER A 276 12.87 -1.98 13.90
N THR A 277 11.73 -1.49 14.41
CA THR A 277 10.63 -1.04 13.55
C THR A 277 11.01 0.16 12.68
N SER A 278 12.10 0.87 13.01
CA SER A 278 12.76 1.88 12.17
C SER A 278 14.18 1.44 11.80
N PRO A 279 14.57 1.45 10.50
CA PRO A 279 15.93 1.08 10.07
C PRO A 279 16.99 2.06 10.58
N ARG A 280 16.58 3.28 10.94
CA ARG A 280 17.45 4.29 11.55
C ARG A 280 17.52 4.04 13.05
N ARG A 281 18.73 3.89 13.58
CA ARG A 281 18.93 3.95 15.03
C ARG A 281 18.40 5.30 15.52
N PRO A 282 17.58 5.34 16.59
CA PRO A 282 17.31 6.60 17.25
C PRO A 282 18.66 7.26 17.52
N SER A 283 18.87 8.49 17.06
CA SER A 283 19.96 9.29 17.63
C SER A 283 19.74 9.26 19.13
N ASN A 284 20.76 8.91 19.91
CA ASN A 284 20.67 8.99 21.36
C ASN A 284 20.36 10.46 21.71
N GLU A 285 19.08 10.79 21.83
CA GLU A 285 18.60 11.98 22.50
C GLU A 285 18.68 11.75 24.02
#